data_AF-A0A7Y4ZQR4-F1
#
_entry.id   AF-A0A7Y4ZQR4-F1
#
_cell.length_a   1.000
_cell.length_b   1.000
_cell.length_c   1.000
_cell.angle_alpha   90.00
_cell.angle_beta   90.00
_cell.angle_gamma   90.00
#
_symmetry.space_group_name_H-M   'P 1'
#
loop_
_entity.id
_entity.type
_entity.pdbx_description
1 polymer ?
#
loop_
_entity_poly.entity_id
_entity_poly.type
_entity_poly.pdbx_seq_one_letter_code
_entity_poly.pdbx_strand_id
1 'polypeptide(L)'
;MQDTRGWVKRIGASVQRGSSALENQHLVTLRPIFALLERLPGLRGPAGLVHALHDAAFRTTYSAVRVVTGAITTAADMVLSRREDVAPRRGFSALN
;
A
#
# COMPACT_ATOMS: atom_id res chain seq x y z
N MET A 1 -6.84 27.09 -4.29
CA MET A 1 -6.00 25.99 -4.83
C MET A 1 -6.60 24.70 -4.31
N GLN A 2 -7.04 23.79 -5.18
CA GLN A 2 -7.43 22.45 -4.75
C GLN A 2 -6.23 21.81 -4.05
N ASP A 3 -6.44 21.46 -2.78
CA ASP A 3 -5.40 21.15 -1.80
C ASP A 3 -4.48 20.01 -2.29
N THR A 4 -3.22 20.33 -2.60
CA THR A 4 -2.17 19.38 -3.02
C THR A 4 -2.00 18.27 -1.98
N ARG A 5 -2.22 18.58 -0.70
CA ARG A 5 -2.21 17.62 0.41
C ARG A 5 -3.35 16.62 0.29
N GLY A 6 -4.53 17.08 -0.09
CA GLY A 6 -5.68 16.25 -0.42
C GLY A 6 -5.39 15.28 -1.56
N TRP A 7 -4.66 15.71 -2.60
CA TRP A 7 -4.23 14.82 -3.68
C TRP A 7 -3.25 13.74 -3.21
N VAL A 8 -2.23 14.11 -2.43
CA VAL A 8 -1.26 13.17 -1.86
C VAL A 8 -1.97 12.08 -1.04
N LYS A 9 -2.91 12.47 -0.18
CA LYS A 9 -3.70 11.51 0.62
C LYS A 9 -4.54 10.56 -0.25
N ARG A 10 -5.18 11.08 -1.31
CA ARG A 10 -5.96 10.24 -2.24
C ARG A 10 -5.09 9.24 -2.99
N ILE A 11 -3.91 9.66 -3.45
CA ILE A 11 -2.96 8.79 -4.15
C ILE A 11 -2.47 7.70 -3.20
N GLY A 12 -2.01 8.05 -2.00
CA GLY A 12 -1.58 7.08 -0.99
C GLY A 12 -2.67 6.06 -0.65
N ALA A 13 -3.90 6.52 -0.44
CA ALA A 13 -5.05 5.63 -0.20
C ALA A 13 -5.38 4.73 -1.40
N SER A 14 -5.20 5.21 -2.63
CA SER A 14 -5.41 4.41 -3.84
C SER A 14 -4.38 3.28 -3.95
N VAL A 15 -3.10 3.59 -3.73
CA VAL A 15 -2.00 2.60 -3.73
C VAL A 15 -2.19 1.56 -2.62
N GLN A 16 -2.64 1.99 -1.43
CA GLN A 16 -2.92 1.09 -0.32
C GLN A 16 -4.04 0.08 -0.66
N ARG A 17 -5.12 0.56 -1.29
CA ARG A 17 -6.22 -0.31 -1.73
C ARG A 17 -5.82 -1.21 -2.89
N GLY A 18 -5.12 -0.66 -3.88
CA GLY A 18 -4.65 -1.40 -5.05
C GLY A 18 -3.69 -2.53 -4.68
N SER A 19 -2.71 -2.25 -3.82
CA SER A 19 -1.79 -3.28 -3.30
C SER A 19 -2.53 -4.39 -2.56
N SER A 20 -3.53 -4.06 -1.74
CA SER A 20 -4.34 -5.06 -1.04
C SER A 20 -5.19 -5.91 -2.00
N ALA A 21 -5.73 -5.30 -3.06
CA ALA A 21 -6.48 -6.03 -4.08
C ALA A 21 -5.58 -6.99 -4.88
N LEU A 22 -4.39 -6.53 -5.27
CA LEU A 22 -3.40 -7.36 -5.97
C LEU A 22 -2.88 -8.51 -5.10
N GLU A 23 -2.65 -8.25 -3.82
CA GLU A 23 -2.30 -9.29 -2.83
C GLU A 23 -3.36 -10.40 -2.80
N ASN A 24 -4.62 -10.02 -2.63
CA ASN A 24 -5.72 -10.98 -2.61
C ASN A 24 -5.84 -11.75 -3.93
N GLN A 25 -5.68 -11.07 -5.07
CA GLN A 25 -5.70 -11.72 -6.37
C GLN A 25 -4.59 -12.77 -6.49
N HIS A 26 -3.35 -12.44 -6.14
CA HIS A 26 -2.23 -13.39 -6.17
C HIS A 26 -2.47 -14.62 -5.28
N LEU A 27 -2.94 -14.40 -4.05
CA LEU A 27 -3.23 -15.50 -3.11
C LEU A 27 -4.36 -16.40 -3.63
N VAL A 28 -5.41 -15.81 -4.21
CA VAL A 28 -6.55 -16.57 -4.77
C VAL A 28 -6.15 -17.32 -6.03
N THR A 29 -5.33 -16.74 -6.90
CA THR A 29 -4.93 -17.36 -8.18
C THR A 29 -4.22 -18.69 -7.99
N LEU A 30 -3.32 -18.82 -7.01
CA LEU A 30 -2.57 -20.07 -6.81
C LEU A 30 -3.23 -21.06 -5.85
N ARG A 31 -4.22 -20.63 -5.06
CA ARG A 31 -4.92 -21.49 -4.10
C ARG A 31 -5.47 -22.79 -4.74
N PRO A 32 -6.12 -22.79 -5.92
CA PRO A 32 -6.58 -24.01 -6.56
C PRO A 32 -5.45 -24.96 -6.95
N ILE A 33 -4.29 -24.43 -7.35
CA ILE A 33 -3.13 -25.22 -7.78
C ILE A 33 -2.54 -25.96 -6.59
N PHE A 34 -2.29 -25.26 -5.47
CA PHE A 34 -1.80 -25.90 -4.25
C PHE A 34 -2.82 -26.90 -3.69
N ALA A 35 -4.12 -26.57 -3.70
CA ALA A 35 -5.16 -27.49 -3.25
C ALA A 35 -5.20 -28.80 -4.07
N LEU A 36 -4.86 -28.74 -5.35
CA LEU A 36 -4.75 -29.93 -6.19
C LEU A 36 -3.51 -30.77 -5.84
N LEU A 37 -2.35 -30.12 -5.65
CA LEU A 37 -1.11 -30.80 -5.26
C LEU A 37 -1.21 -31.44 -3.86
N GLU A 38 -1.91 -30.80 -2.92
CA GLU A 38 -2.11 -31.29 -1.56
C GLU A 38 -3.00 -32.55 -1.48
N ARG A 39 -3.78 -32.83 -2.53
CA ARG A 39 -4.58 -34.06 -2.65
C ARG A 39 -3.77 -35.26 -3.13
N LEU A 40 -2.58 -35.04 -3.70
CA LEU A 40 -1.76 -36.12 -4.23
C LEU A 40 -0.95 -36.79 -3.09
N PRO A 41 -1.10 -38.11 -2.86
CA PRO A 41 -0.29 -38.83 -1.90
C PRO A 41 1.19 -38.75 -2.30
N GLY A 42 2.04 -38.33 -1.36
CA GLY A 42 3.47 -38.06 -1.59
C GLY A 42 3.82 -36.58 -1.78
N LEU A 43 2.87 -35.74 -2.20
CA LEU A 43 3.09 -34.30 -2.39
C LEU A 43 2.43 -33.42 -1.33
N ARG A 44 1.51 -33.96 -0.51
CA ARG A 44 0.79 -33.19 0.51
C ARG A 44 1.67 -32.36 1.44
N GLY A 45 2.70 -32.98 2.01
CA GLY A 45 3.66 -32.32 2.89
C GLY A 45 4.43 -31.18 2.19
N PRO A 46 5.18 -31.46 1.12
CA PRO A 46 5.95 -30.42 0.42
C PRO A 46 5.05 -29.36 -0.22
N ALA A 47 3.89 -29.72 -0.78
CA ALA A 47 2.95 -28.77 -1.37
C ALA A 47 2.41 -27.78 -0.32
N GLY A 48 2.01 -28.28 0.86
CA GLY A 48 1.54 -27.42 1.95
C GLY A 48 2.62 -26.47 2.47
N LEU A 49 3.88 -26.94 2.54
CA LEU A 49 5.00 -26.09 2.93
C LEU A 49 5.25 -24.96 1.91
N VAL A 50 5.30 -25.30 0.62
CA VAL A 50 5.51 -24.31 -0.44
C VAL A 50 4.33 -23.32 -0.51
N HIS A 51 3.10 -23.79 -0.33
CA HIS A 51 1.90 -22.96 -0.27
C HIS A 51 2.00 -21.94 0.88
N ALA A 52 2.37 -22.39 2.09
CA ALA A 52 2.52 -21.50 3.23
C ALA A 52 3.65 -20.47 3.03
N LEU A 53 4.79 -20.90 2.49
CA LEU A 53 5.92 -19.99 2.23
C LEU A 53 5.57 -18.97 1.15
N HIS A 54 4.89 -19.40 0.09
CA HIS A 54 4.38 -18.53 -0.97
C HIS A 54 3.47 -17.44 -0.39
N ASP A 55 2.47 -17.83 0.39
CA ASP A 55 1.52 -16.89 1.00
C ASP A 55 2.23 -15.90 1.93
N ALA A 56 3.17 -16.38 2.74
CA ALA A 56 3.96 -15.53 3.62
C ALA A 56 4.83 -14.52 2.84
N ALA A 57 5.48 -14.97 1.76
CA ALA A 57 6.31 -14.11 0.92
C ALA A 57 5.49 -12.99 0.25
N PHE A 58 4.33 -13.32 -0.30
CA PHE A 58 3.45 -12.32 -0.92
C PHE A 58 2.89 -11.33 0.10
N ARG A 59 2.37 -11.82 1.24
CA ARG A 59 1.90 -10.95 2.33
C ARG A 59 2.99 -10.01 2.80
N THR A 60 4.21 -10.50 2.94
CA THR A 60 5.37 -9.68 3.36
C THR A 60 5.69 -8.62 2.32
N THR A 61 5.73 -8.98 1.04
CA THR A 61 6.02 -8.05 -0.07
C THR A 61 4.98 -6.93 -0.13
N TYR A 62 3.69 -7.28 -0.11
CA TYR A 62 2.62 -6.28 -0.15
C TYR A 62 2.54 -5.46 1.14
N SER A 63 2.87 -6.04 2.30
CA SER A 63 3.04 -5.28 3.54
C SER A 63 4.14 -4.22 3.42
N ALA A 64 5.29 -4.58 2.83
CA ALA A 64 6.39 -3.64 2.60
C ALA A 64 5.96 -2.48 1.67
N VAL A 65 5.25 -2.78 0.58
CA VAL A 65 4.69 -1.75 -0.32
C VAL A 65 3.79 -0.78 0.44
N ARG A 66 2.91 -1.30 1.30
CA ARG A 66 2.00 -0.52 2.13
C ARG A 66 2.75 0.38 3.13
N VAL A 67 3.78 -0.15 3.79
CA VAL A 67 4.63 0.62 4.72
C VAL A 67 5.36 1.74 4.00
N VAL A 68 6.00 1.46 2.85
CA VAL A 68 6.71 2.47 2.06
C VAL A 68 5.74 3.54 1.56
N THR A 69 4.56 3.15 1.08
CA THR A 69 3.52 4.10 0.65
C THR A 69 3.09 5.02 1.80
N GLY A 70 2.90 4.47 3.00
CA GLY A 70 2.62 5.25 4.20
C GLY A 70 3.73 6.25 4.51
N ALA A 71 4.98 5.80 4.52
CA ALA A 71 6.15 6.65 4.78
C ALA A 71 6.26 7.81 3.77
N ILE A 72 6.08 7.54 2.47
CA ILE A 72 6.10 8.55 1.41
C ILE A 72 4.95 9.56 1.59
N THR A 73 3.74 9.09 1.90
CA THR A 73 2.57 9.94 2.11
C THR A 73 2.79 10.88 3.30
N THR A 74 3.33 10.35 4.41
CA THR A 74 3.69 11.14 5.60
C THR A 74 4.78 12.17 5.30
N ALA A 75 5.86 11.76 4.62
CA ALA A 75 6.94 12.67 4.26
C ALA A 75 6.45 13.82 3.36
N ALA A 76 5.58 13.50 2.39
CA ALA A 76 4.96 14.51 1.53
C ALA A 76 4.06 15.47 2.32
N ASP A 77 3.27 14.99 3.27
CA ASP A 77 2.44 15.86 4.14
C ASP A 77 3.30 16.79 5.01
N MET A 78 4.44 16.32 5.52
CA MET A 78 5.39 17.16 6.28
C MET A 78 6.02 18.27 5.41
N VAL A 79 6.43 17.94 4.18
CA VAL A 79 7.00 18.92 3.23
C VAL A 79 5.97 19.97 2.83
N LEU A 80 4.73 19.53 2.56
CA LEU A 80 3.63 20.44 2.21
C LEU A 80 3.24 21.33 3.38
N SER A 81 3.23 20.81 4.61
CA SER A 81 2.98 21.60 5.83
C SER A 81 3.97 22.74 5.97
N ARG A 82 5.27 22.47 5.83
CA ARG A 82 6.29 23.52 5.91
C ARG A 82 6.13 24.61 4.83
N ARG A 83 5.65 24.25 3.63
CA ARG A 83 5.43 25.24 2.55
C ARG A 83 4.24 26.14 2.81
N GLU A 84 3.18 25.61 3.43
CA GLU A 84 2.00 26.38 3.82
C GLU A 84 2.31 27.34 4.97
N ASP A 85 3.17 26.94 5.92
CA ASP A 85 3.60 27.80 7.05
C ASP A 85 4.46 29.00 6.62
N VAL A 86 5.21 28.88 5.51
CA VAL A 86 6.09 29.93 4.99
C VAL A 86 5.36 30.91 4.06
N ALA A 87 4.19 30.54 3.53
CA ALA A 87 3.36 31.48 2.78
C ALA A 87 2.83 32.53 3.76
N PRO A 88 3.27 33.81 3.70
CA PRO A 88 2.77 34.82 4.61
C PRO A 88 1.27 34.90 4.41
N ARG A 89 0.52 34.96 5.51
CA ARG A 89 -0.79 35.62 5.51
C ARG A 89 -0.55 36.99 4.87
N ARG A 90 -0.76 37.11 3.55
CA ARG A 90 -1.02 38.40 2.92
C ARG A 90 -2.39 38.81 3.43
N GLY A 91 -2.42 39.17 4.71
CA GLY A 91 -3.45 39.99 5.28
C GLY A 91 -3.48 41.22 4.41
N PHE A 92 -4.57 41.35 3.69
CA PHE A 92 -4.91 42.55 2.97
C PHE A 92 -5.18 43.61 4.03
N SER A 93 -4.10 44.19 4.56
CA SER A 93 -4.10 45.43 5.32
C SER A 93 -3.70 46.52 4.33
N ALA A 94 -4.65 46.88 3.47
CA ALA A 94 -4.69 48.19 2.83
C ALA A 94 -5.88 48.91 3.50
N LEU A 95 -5.60 49.80 4.46
CA LEU A 95 -5.71 51.27 4.29
C LEU A 95 -7.19 51.67 4.16
N ASN A 96 -7.83 52.20 5.21
CA ASN A 96 -7.84 53.63 5.57
C ASN A 96 -7.86 54.55 4.35
#